data_AF-Q8R8E8-F1
#
_entry.id   AF-Q8R8E8-F1
#
_cell.length_a   1.000
_cell.length_b   1.000
_cell.length_c   1.000
_cell.angle_alpha   90.00
_cell.angle_beta   90.00
_cell.angle_gamma   90.00
#
_symmetry.space_group_name_H-M   'P 1'
#
loop_
_entity.id
_entity.type
_entity.pdbx_description
1 polymer ?
#
loop_
_entity_poly.entity_id
_entity_poly.type
_entity_poly.pdbx_seq_one_letter_code
_entity_poly.pdbx_strand_id
1 'polypeptide(L)'
;MADMYIWIYFLTLAGYITAGFVKGWDTAYLTAGIMFFGLPLVLLAVLIIFFYLGKAIAKKRAKKLLKNLQINIEKIYTPEKSWYRVYHCRVISEKINTRCSITCCTDSDEVHSVRLSPEWRKKNEDIYQKYGWAVEEIIADAFKKV
;
A
#
# COMPACT_ATOMS: atom_id res chain seq x y z
N MET A 1 -24.40 0.26 14.10
CA MET A 1 -23.13 -0.46 14.36
C MET A 1 -23.00 -0.92 15.81
N ALA A 2 -23.31 -0.11 16.84
CA ALA A 2 -23.21 -0.50 18.25
C ALA A 2 -24.02 -1.76 18.64
N ASP A 3 -25.22 -1.93 18.07
CA ASP A 3 -26.12 -3.04 18.38
C ASP A 3 -25.51 -4.43 18.10
N MET A 4 -24.80 -4.57 16.97
CA MET A 4 -24.15 -5.82 16.58
C MET A 4 -23.01 -6.20 17.54
N TYR A 5 -22.28 -5.21 18.05
CA TYR A 5 -21.21 -5.45 19.03
C TYR A 5 -21.76 -5.89 20.39
N ILE A 6 -22.93 -5.37 20.80
CA ILE A 6 -23.61 -5.76 22.03
C ILE A 6 -24.09 -7.22 21.93
N TRP A 7 -24.68 -7.62 20.81
CA TRP A 7 -25.11 -9.01 20.59
C TRP A 7 -23.94 -9.99 20.55
N ILE A 8 -22.84 -9.64 19.88
CA ILE A 8 -21.62 -10.46 19.86
C ILE A 8 -21.09 -10.63 21.29
N TYR A 9 -21.07 -9.55 22.08
CA TYR A 9 -20.65 -9.59 23.48
C TYR A 9 -21.49 -10.56 24.32
N PHE A 10 -22.83 -10.46 24.26
CA PHE A 10 -23.72 -11.35 25.01
C PHE A 10 -23.58 -12.81 24.58
N LEU A 11 -23.41 -13.09 23.29
CA LEU A 11 -23.18 -14.45 22.79
C LEU A 11 -21.84 -15.02 23.28
N THR A 12 -20.77 -14.24 23.24
CA THR A 12 -19.47 -14.66 23.79
C THR A 12 -19.51 -14.86 25.30
N LEU A 13 -20.25 -14.02 26.03
CA LEU A 13 -20.43 -14.14 27.48
C LEU A 13 -21.26 -15.38 27.84
N ALA A 14 -22.34 -15.65 27.11
CA ALA A 14 -23.16 -16.85 27.30
C ALA A 14 -22.38 -18.14 26.99
N GLY A 15 -21.55 -18.13 25.93
CA GLY A 15 -20.65 -19.23 25.61
C GLY A 15 -19.58 -19.47 26.68
N TYR A 16 -19.03 -18.41 27.25
CA TYR A 16 -18.09 -18.49 28.36
C TYR A 16 -18.71 -19.10 29.62
N ILE A 17 -19.92 -18.64 29.99
CA ILE A 17 -20.64 -19.15 31.16
C ILE A 17 -21.00 -20.63 30.99
N THR A 18 -21.54 -21.01 29.83
CA THR A 18 -21.88 -22.43 29.56
C THR A 18 -20.65 -23.34 29.53
N ALA A 19 -19.51 -22.88 28.99
CA ALA A 19 -18.27 -23.63 29.04
C ALA A 19 -17.77 -23.84 30.49
N GLY A 20 -17.91 -22.84 31.36
CA GLY A 20 -17.55 -22.94 32.77
C GLY A 20 -18.40 -23.95 33.54
N PHE A 21 -19.70 -24.00 33.27
CA PHE A 21 -20.61 -24.97 33.92
C PHE A 21 -20.46 -26.41 33.40
N VAL A 22 -20.15 -26.59 32.11
CA VAL A 22 -20.10 -27.95 31.50
C VAL A 22 -18.71 -28.58 31.59
N LYS A 23 -17.63 -27.80 31.46
CA LYS A 23 -16.25 -28.31 31.34
C LYS A 23 -15.31 -27.82 32.45
N GLY A 24 -15.83 -27.10 33.44
CA GLY A 24 -15.05 -26.52 34.53
C GLY A 24 -14.47 -25.15 34.18
N TRP A 25 -14.31 -24.32 35.21
CA TRP A 25 -13.89 -22.93 35.06
C TRP A 25 -12.46 -22.78 34.52
N ASP A 26 -11.54 -23.71 34.84
CA ASP A 26 -10.18 -23.70 34.29
C ASP A 26 -10.17 -23.80 32.76
N THR A 27 -11.03 -24.65 32.20
CA THR A 27 -11.21 -24.80 30.74
C THR A 27 -11.84 -23.54 30.12
N ALA A 28 -12.74 -22.87 30.85
CA ALA A 28 -13.36 -21.62 30.42
C ALA A 28 -12.36 -20.45 30.42
N TYR A 29 -11.50 -20.33 31.45
CA TYR A 29 -10.43 -19.33 31.49
C TYR A 29 -9.40 -19.55 30.39
N LEU A 30 -9.03 -20.81 30.09
CA LEU A 30 -8.09 -21.13 29.02
C LEU A 30 -8.66 -20.78 27.64
N THR A 31 -9.94 -21.09 27.39
CA THR A 31 -10.62 -20.74 26.13
C THR A 31 -10.88 -19.25 25.98
N ALA A 32 -11.19 -18.53 27.07
CA ALA A 32 -11.25 -17.07 27.07
C ALA A 32 -9.88 -16.44 26.78
N GLY A 33 -8.79 -16.97 27.35
CA GLY A 33 -7.43 -16.53 27.07
C GLY A 33 -7.05 -16.72 25.60
N ILE A 34 -7.41 -17.87 24.99
CA ILE A 34 -7.17 -18.12 23.56
C ILE A 34 -8.01 -17.19 22.67
N MET A 35 -9.26 -16.91 23.02
CA MET A 35 -10.09 -15.96 22.27
C MET A 35 -9.62 -14.51 22.41
N PHE A 36 -9.19 -14.08 23.61
CA PHE A 36 -8.75 -12.70 23.84
C PHE A 36 -7.33 -12.41 23.37
N PHE A 37 -6.41 -13.38 23.45
CA PHE A 37 -5.01 -13.19 23.07
C PHE A 37 -4.62 -13.93 21.79
N GLY A 38 -5.12 -15.15 21.59
CA GLY A 38 -4.81 -15.96 20.41
C GLY A 38 -5.47 -15.42 19.14
N LEU A 39 -6.77 -15.09 19.18
CA LEU A 39 -7.49 -14.63 17.99
C LEU A 39 -6.93 -13.31 17.42
N PRO A 40 -6.62 -12.27 18.22
CA PRO A 40 -5.99 -11.06 17.69
C PRO A 40 -4.61 -11.31 17.08
N LEU A 41 -3.79 -12.20 17.65
CA LEU A 41 -2.47 -12.55 17.10
C LEU A 41 -2.58 -13.27 15.75
N VAL A 42 -3.52 -14.20 15.62
CA VAL A 42 -3.78 -14.89 14.34
C VAL A 42 -4.31 -13.90 13.30
N LEU A 43 -5.26 -13.03 13.67
CA LEU A 43 -5.75 -11.98 12.77
C LEU A 43 -4.64 -11.03 12.35
N LEU A 44 -3.75 -10.64 13.26
CA LEU A 44 -2.58 -9.81 12.95
C LEU A 44 -1.66 -10.50 11.94
N ALA A 45 -1.34 -11.78 12.16
CA ALA A 45 -0.50 -12.56 11.25
C ALA A 45 -1.13 -12.67 9.85
N VAL A 46 -2.43 -12.94 9.79
CA VAL A 46 -3.19 -13.01 8.53
C VAL A 46 -3.19 -11.66 7.81
N LEU A 47 -3.42 -10.55 8.53
CA LEU A 47 -3.36 -9.19 7.97
C LEU A 47 -1.98 -8.87 7.39
N ILE A 48 -0.90 -9.24 8.09
CA ILE A 48 0.47 -9.06 7.60
C ILE A 48 0.68 -9.84 6.29
N ILE A 49 0.25 -11.10 6.23
CA ILE A 49 0.37 -11.93 5.03
C ILE A 49 -0.41 -11.33 3.85
N PHE A 50 -1.67 -10.91 4.08
CA PHE A 50 -2.48 -10.25 3.06
C PHE A 50 -1.84 -8.94 2.57
N PHE A 51 -1.23 -8.17 3.46
CA PHE A 51 -0.52 -6.95 3.09
C PHE A 51 0.68 -7.22 2.17
N TYR A 52 1.51 -8.24 2.48
CA TYR A 52 2.63 -8.63 1.64
C TYR A 52 2.19 -9.19 0.27
N LEU A 53 1.15 -10.01 0.25
CA LEU A 53 0.54 -10.50 -1.00
C LEU A 53 0.00 -9.34 -1.85
N GLY A 54 -0.69 -8.39 -1.22
CA GLY A 54 -1.18 -7.18 -1.87
C GLY A 54 -0.06 -6.37 -2.51
N LYS A 55 1.06 -6.17 -1.79
CA LYS A 55 2.27 -5.51 -2.33
C LYS A 55 2.84 -6.24 -3.55
N ALA A 56 2.96 -7.57 -3.49
CA ALA A 56 3.51 -8.35 -4.60
C ALA A 56 2.61 -8.28 -5.85
N ILE A 57 1.29 -8.36 -5.67
CA ILE A 57 0.30 -8.25 -6.77
C ILE A 57 0.35 -6.85 -7.38
N ALA A 58 0.40 -5.80 -6.55
CA ALA A 58 0.52 -4.41 -6.99
C ALA A 58 1.77 -4.21 -7.86
N LYS A 59 2.95 -4.66 -7.38
CA LYS A 59 4.20 -4.58 -8.16
C LYS A 59 4.12 -5.36 -9.47
N LYS A 60 3.53 -6.55 -9.49
CA LYS A 60 3.36 -7.35 -10.73
C LYS A 60 2.47 -6.64 -11.75
N ARG A 61 1.37 -6.03 -11.31
CA ARG A 61 0.47 -5.25 -12.19
C ARG A 61 1.14 -3.98 -12.69
N ALA A 62 1.83 -3.24 -11.82
CA ALA A 62 2.56 -2.04 -12.20
C ALA A 62 3.67 -2.35 -13.23
N LYS A 63 4.44 -3.43 -13.05
CA LYS A 63 5.42 -3.90 -14.04
C LYS A 63 4.80 -4.24 -15.40
N LYS A 64 3.61 -4.84 -15.40
CA LYS A 64 2.88 -5.14 -16.65
C LYS A 64 2.36 -3.87 -17.33
N LEU A 65 1.98 -2.86 -16.55
CA LEU A 65 1.51 -1.56 -17.03
C LEU A 65 2.65 -0.76 -17.67
N LEU A 66 3.81 -0.76 -17.03
CA LEU A 66 5.04 -0.05 -17.43
C LEU A 66 6.01 -0.94 -18.23
N LYS A 67 5.48 -1.94 -18.95
CA LYS A 67 6.34 -2.78 -19.79
C LYS A 67 6.97 -1.94 -20.90
N ASN A 68 8.28 -2.13 -21.13
CA ASN A 68 9.06 -1.35 -22.09
C ASN A 68 9.02 0.16 -21.81
N LEU A 69 9.18 0.52 -20.53
CA LEU A 69 9.18 1.90 -20.08
C LEU A 69 10.33 2.71 -20.73
N GLN A 70 9.98 3.86 -21.29
CA GLN A 70 10.89 4.90 -21.73
C GLN A 70 10.56 6.20 -20.98
N ILE A 71 11.60 6.88 -20.52
CA ILE A 71 11.48 8.16 -19.81
C ILE A 71 12.21 9.21 -20.64
N ASN A 72 11.44 10.13 -21.22
CA ASN A 72 12.00 11.25 -21.98
C ASN A 72 11.98 12.49 -21.11
N ILE A 73 13.14 13.09 -20.85
CA ILE A 73 13.25 14.32 -20.06
C ILE A 73 12.92 15.50 -20.98
N GLU A 74 11.86 16.25 -20.68
CA GLU A 74 11.40 17.40 -21.46
C GLU A 74 12.06 18.70 -20.97
N LYS A 75 12.10 18.90 -19.64
CA LYS A 75 12.64 20.13 -19.04
C LYS A 75 13.19 19.85 -17.66
N ILE A 76 14.30 20.48 -17.32
CA ILE A 76 14.88 20.46 -15.99
C ILE A 76 14.64 21.82 -15.35
N TYR A 77 14.08 21.82 -14.15
CA TYR A 77 13.92 23.01 -13.33
C TYR A 77 14.78 22.87 -12.08
N THR A 78 15.81 23.69 -12.00
CA THR A 78 16.73 23.77 -10.87
C THR A 78 16.72 25.20 -10.33
N PRO A 79 16.01 25.47 -9.23
CA PRO A 79 16.12 26.77 -8.57
C PRO A 79 17.53 26.99 -8.02
N GLU A 80 18.14 28.14 -8.34
CA GLU A 80 19.42 28.58 -7.78
C GLU A 80 19.25 28.70 -6.25
N LYS A 81 19.88 27.79 -5.48
CA LYS A 81 19.75 27.62 -4.00
C LYS A 81 18.52 26.85 -3.50
N SER A 82 18.18 25.74 -4.16
CA SER A 82 17.18 24.80 -3.64
C SER A 82 17.77 23.42 -3.36
N TRP A 83 17.20 22.75 -2.35
CA TRP A 83 17.53 21.37 -1.97
C TRP A 83 16.98 20.33 -2.98
N TYR A 84 16.24 20.77 -4.00
CA TYR A 84 15.58 19.89 -4.94
C TYR A 84 15.71 20.34 -6.40
N ARG A 85 15.77 19.36 -7.31
CA ARG A 85 15.70 19.53 -8.76
C ARG A 85 14.46 18.82 -9.29
N VAL A 86 13.69 19.48 -10.15
CA VAL A 86 12.49 18.88 -10.76
C VAL A 86 12.75 18.59 -12.23
N TYR A 87 12.63 17.32 -12.60
CA TYR A 87 12.65 16.84 -13.97
C TYR A 87 11.22 16.70 -14.47
N HIS A 88 10.82 17.54 -15.41
CA HIS A 88 9.61 17.33 -16.19
C HIS A 88 9.92 16.32 -17.28
N CYS A 89 9.17 15.22 -17.29
CA CYS A 89 9.40 14.09 -18.16
C CYS A 89 8.12 13.64 -18.86
N ARG A 90 8.27 12.80 -19.87
CA ARG A 90 7.20 12.01 -20.45
C ARG A 90 7.53 10.54 -20.26
N VAL A 91 6.62 9.84 -19.57
CA VAL A 91 6.67 8.39 -19.39
C VAL A 91 5.87 7.77 -20.52
N ILE A 92 6.54 6.93 -21.30
CA ILE A 92 5.98 6.19 -22.42
C ILE A 92 6.20 4.70 -22.15
N SER A 93 5.16 3.91 -22.31
CA SER A 93 5.15 2.45 -22.25
C SER A 93 4.08 1.93 -23.21
N GLU A 94 3.96 0.61 -23.34
CA GLU A 94 2.91 0.01 -24.18
C GLU A 94 1.49 0.47 -23.82
N LYS A 95 1.23 0.85 -22.56
CA LYS A 95 -0.11 1.22 -22.07
C LYS A 95 -0.23 2.62 -21.50
N ILE A 96 0.87 3.34 -21.35
CA ILE A 96 0.91 4.67 -20.74
C ILE A 96 1.68 5.60 -21.65
N ASN A 97 1.09 6.74 -21.96
CA ASN A 97 1.79 7.88 -22.51
C ASN A 97 1.31 9.11 -21.73
N THR A 98 2.13 9.60 -20.81
CA THR A 98 1.74 10.70 -19.94
C THR A 98 2.92 11.52 -19.47
N ARG A 99 2.65 12.79 -19.15
CA ARG A 99 3.64 13.67 -18.52
C ARG A 99 3.85 13.27 -17.07
N CYS A 100 5.06 13.48 -16.60
CA CYS A 100 5.50 13.24 -15.22
C CYS A 100 6.38 14.38 -14.72
N SER A 101 6.47 14.51 -13.40
CA SER A 101 7.49 15.32 -12.74
C SER A 101 8.18 14.48 -11.68
N ILE A 102 9.50 14.35 -11.81
CA ILE A 102 10.36 13.63 -10.87
C ILE A 102 11.13 14.69 -10.08
N THR A 103 11.00 14.68 -8.76
CA THR A 103 11.74 15.58 -7.87
C THR A 103 12.89 14.79 -7.26
N CYS A 104 14.11 15.25 -7.46
CA CYS A 104 15.31 14.69 -6.87
C CYS A 104 15.92 15.66 -5.87
N CYS A 105 16.61 15.16 -4.87
CA CYS A 105 17.43 15.99 -3.99
C CYS A 105 18.69 16.45 -4.74
N THR A 106 19.06 17.74 -4.62
CA THR A 106 20.19 18.32 -5.36
C THR A 106 21.53 17.69 -4.97
N ASP A 107 21.66 17.23 -3.72
CA ASP A 107 22.92 16.76 -3.15
C ASP A 107 23.10 15.23 -3.16
N SER A 108 22.05 14.45 -3.46
CA SER A 108 22.11 12.97 -3.35
C SER A 108 21.67 12.19 -4.58
N ASP A 109 21.28 12.85 -5.69
CA ASP A 109 20.63 12.21 -6.86
C ASP A 109 19.47 11.26 -6.50
N GLU A 110 18.99 11.31 -5.25
CA GLU A 110 17.91 10.48 -4.76
C GLU A 110 16.59 11.08 -5.23
N VAL A 111 15.77 10.22 -5.86
CA VAL A 111 14.41 10.56 -6.22
C VAL A 111 13.58 10.68 -4.95
N HIS A 112 13.14 11.90 -4.65
CA HIS A 112 12.27 12.20 -3.52
C HIS A 112 10.81 11.89 -3.85
N SER A 113 10.35 12.21 -5.06
CA SER A 113 8.99 11.89 -5.48
C SER A 113 8.83 11.81 -7.00
N VAL A 114 7.88 10.99 -7.44
CA VAL A 114 7.44 10.91 -8.83
C VAL A 114 5.95 11.28 -8.86
N ARG A 115 5.56 12.20 -9.74
CA ARG A 115 4.15 12.57 -9.92
C ARG A 115 3.76 12.44 -11.38
N LEU A 116 2.73 11.65 -11.66
CA LEU A 116 2.11 11.55 -12.98
C LEU A 116 1.13 12.70 -13.20
N SER A 117 0.83 12.99 -14.47
CA SER A 117 -0.08 14.07 -14.84
C SER A 117 -1.44 13.94 -14.11
N PRO A 118 -2.04 15.06 -13.67
CA PRO A 118 -3.35 15.04 -13.01
C PRO A 118 -4.44 14.39 -13.88
N GLU A 119 -4.39 14.62 -15.19
CA GLU A 119 -5.32 14.04 -16.16
C GLU A 119 -5.25 12.51 -16.17
N TRP A 120 -4.04 11.95 -16.20
CA TRP A 120 -3.86 10.51 -16.18
C TRP A 120 -4.28 9.91 -14.84
N ARG A 121 -3.96 10.58 -13.72
CA ARG A 121 -4.37 10.14 -12.38
C ARG A 121 -5.90 10.11 -12.22
N LYS A 122 -6.60 11.12 -12.75
CA LYS A 122 -8.08 11.13 -12.76
C LYS A 122 -8.65 10.04 -13.66
N LYS A 123 -8.11 9.86 -14.87
CA LYS A 123 -8.56 8.82 -15.80
C LYS A 123 -8.32 7.40 -15.26
N ASN A 124 -7.28 7.21 -14.46
CA ASN A 124 -6.86 5.92 -13.93
C ASN A 124 -6.92 5.91 -12.39
N GLU A 125 -7.96 6.53 -11.81
CA GLU A 125 -8.06 6.71 -10.36
C GLU A 125 -8.00 5.37 -9.60
N ASP A 126 -8.73 4.35 -10.06
CA ASP A 126 -8.73 3.02 -9.44
C ASP A 126 -7.33 2.38 -9.42
N ILE A 127 -6.58 2.57 -10.51
CA ILE A 127 -5.20 2.09 -10.67
C ILE A 127 -4.29 2.85 -9.71
N TYR A 128 -4.40 4.17 -9.69
CA TYR A 128 -3.53 5.04 -8.90
C TYR A 128 -3.78 4.87 -7.39
N GLN A 129 -5.02 4.74 -6.96
CA GLN A 129 -5.36 4.49 -5.54
C GLN A 129 -4.83 3.13 -5.05
N LYS A 130 -4.96 2.07 -5.87
CA LYS A 130 -4.59 0.71 -5.44
C LYS A 130 -3.10 0.41 -5.59
N TYR A 131 -2.43 0.94 -6.63
CA TYR A 131 -1.05 0.60 -6.98
C TYR A 131 -0.22 1.77 -7.51
N GLY A 132 -0.64 3.02 -7.31
CA GLY A 132 0.10 4.22 -7.72
C GLY A 132 1.51 4.28 -7.13
N TRP A 133 1.67 3.94 -5.85
CA TRP A 133 2.99 3.87 -5.19
C TRP A 133 3.97 2.93 -5.91
N ALA A 134 3.49 1.78 -6.40
CA ALA A 134 4.32 0.80 -7.11
C ALA A 134 4.66 1.27 -8.53
N VAL A 135 3.78 2.04 -9.16
CA VAL A 135 4.04 2.70 -10.45
C VAL A 135 5.11 3.77 -10.28
N GLU A 136 5.00 4.60 -9.24
CA GLU A 136 5.98 5.65 -8.90
C GLU A 136 7.36 5.07 -8.57
N GLU A 137 7.42 3.98 -7.79
CA GLU A 137 8.66 3.27 -7.45
C GLU A 137 9.38 2.73 -8.70
N ILE A 138 8.65 2.10 -9.63
CA ILE A 138 9.24 1.57 -10.87
C ILE A 138 9.75 2.71 -11.77
N ILE A 139 9.04 3.83 -11.84
CA ILE A 139 9.50 4.99 -12.62
C ILE A 139 10.75 5.61 -11.98
N ALA A 140 10.79 5.73 -10.65
CA ALA A 140 11.96 6.21 -9.93
C ALA A 140 13.20 5.32 -10.17
N ASP A 141 13.02 4.00 -10.07
CA ASP A 141 14.07 3.02 -10.32
C ASP A 141 14.57 3.05 -11.77
N ALA A 142 13.66 3.26 -12.73
CA ALA A 142 14.02 3.40 -14.13
C ALA A 142 14.75 4.72 -14.39
N PHE A 143 14.34 5.82 -13.75
CA PHE A 143 14.99 7.12 -13.88
C PHE A 143 16.43 7.11 -13.38
N LYS A 144 16.73 6.40 -12.27
CA LYS A 144 18.10 6.24 -11.76
C LYS A 144 19.06 5.53 -12.73
N LYS A 145 18.55 4.88 -13.77
CA LYS A 145 19.35 4.14 -14.78
C LYS A 145 19.56 4.94 -16.07
N VAL A 146 18.92 6.11 -16.19
CA VAL A 146 19.05 7.04 -17.33
C VAL A 146 20.19 8.00 -17.02
#